data_AF-A0A7C1EX32-F1
#
_entry.id   AF-A0A7C1EX32-F1
#
_cell.length_a   1.000
_cell.length_b   1.000
_cell.length_c   1.000
_cell.angle_alpha   90.00
_cell.angle_beta   90.00
_cell.angle_gamma   90.00
#
_symmetry.space_group_name_H-M   'P 1'
#
loop_
_entity.id
_entity.type
_entity.pdbx_description
1 polymer ?
#
loop_
_entity_poly.entity_id
_entity_poly.type
_entity_poly.pdbx_seq_one_letter_code
_entity_poly.pdbx_strand_id
1 'polypeptide(L)'
;MNKLKWWFRIVGGFYLLLAVSNLYVMFLTDGSLVLAGSPFPVEPLTIRVATDYWSPSAFGLLGGGLFMLWASRDPGKNVNVARYVAWLELTGFGAYVVYSLTRGYDPVAYSVFGVIHIAIFVTGFMFARQTAGQTPRPATA
;
A
#
# COMPACT_ATOMS: atom_id res chain seq x y z
N MET A 1 -9.83 -15.55 -13.01
CA MET A 1 -8.88 -14.47 -13.39
C MET A 1 -9.41 -13.03 -13.26
N ASN A 2 -10.66 -12.71 -13.63
CA ASN A 2 -11.17 -11.32 -13.60
C ASN A 2 -11.08 -10.62 -12.22
N LYS A 3 -11.27 -11.36 -11.12
CA LYS A 3 -11.16 -10.80 -9.76
C LYS A 3 -9.75 -10.28 -9.46
N LEU A 4 -8.72 -11.08 -9.78
CA LEU A 4 -7.33 -10.69 -9.57
C LEU A 4 -6.91 -9.50 -10.46
N LYS A 5 -7.41 -9.45 -11.70
CA LYS A 5 -7.24 -8.30 -12.59
C LYS A 5 -7.80 -7.01 -11.99
N TRP A 6 -9.04 -7.07 -11.49
CA TRP A 6 -9.67 -5.91 -10.86
C TRP A 6 -9.00 -5.53 -9.54
N TRP A 7 -8.55 -6.51 -8.76
CA TRP A 7 -7.77 -6.28 -7.56
C TRP A 7 -6.49 -5.49 -7.87
N PHE A 8 -5.71 -5.90 -8.87
CA PHE A 8 -4.54 -5.13 -9.31
C PHE A 8 -4.87 -3.70 -9.72
N ARG A 9 -6.00 -3.50 -10.40
CA ARG A 9 -6.44 -2.17 -10.85
C ARG A 9 -6.88 -1.27 -9.72
N ILE A 10 -7.67 -1.80 -8.79
CA ILE A 10 -8.20 -1.04 -7.66
C ILE A 10 -7.07 -0.68 -6.71
N VAL A 11 -6.26 -1.66 -6.29
CA VAL A 11 -5.15 -1.41 -5.36
C VAL A 11 -4.06 -0.57 -6.02
N GLY A 12 -3.74 -0.84 -7.30
CA GLY A 12 -2.80 -0.01 -8.05
C GLY A 12 -3.29 1.43 -8.19
N GLY A 13 -4.57 1.64 -8.51
CA GLY A 13 -5.17 2.98 -8.57
C GLY A 13 -5.18 3.68 -7.21
N PHE A 14 -5.47 2.94 -6.14
CA PHE A 14 -5.39 3.45 -4.77
C PHE A 14 -3.97 3.89 -4.39
N TYR A 15 -2.95 3.08 -4.72
CA TYR A 15 -1.55 3.45 -4.50
C TYR A 15 -1.13 4.69 -5.30
N LEU A 16 -1.60 4.83 -6.55
CA LEU A 16 -1.36 6.04 -7.33
C LEU A 16 -2.02 7.27 -6.73
N LEU A 17 -3.25 7.13 -6.24
CA LEU A 17 -3.94 8.21 -5.54
C LEU A 17 -3.14 8.63 -4.30
N LEU A 18 -2.73 7.67 -3.46
CA LEU A 18 -1.89 7.96 -2.30
C LEU A 18 -0.57 8.61 -2.71
N ALA A 19 0.09 8.12 -3.75
CA ALA A 19 1.33 8.70 -4.24
C ALA A 19 1.13 10.17 -4.67
N VAL A 20 0.09 10.46 -5.46
CA VAL A 20 -0.23 11.83 -5.89
C VAL A 20 -0.55 12.73 -4.70
N SER A 21 -1.34 12.25 -3.73
CA SER A 21 -1.63 13.01 -2.51
C SER A 21 -0.36 13.31 -1.70
N ASN A 22 0.55 12.35 -1.57
CA ASN A 22 1.80 12.55 -0.86
C ASN A 22 2.75 13.51 -1.60
N LEU A 23 2.87 13.37 -2.92
CA LEU A 23 3.68 14.29 -3.74
C LEU A 23 3.10 15.70 -3.71
N TYR A 24 1.78 15.85 -3.69
CA TYR A 24 1.13 17.15 -3.49
C TYR A 24 1.55 17.78 -2.16
N VAL A 25 1.47 17.02 -1.05
CA VAL A 25 1.91 17.50 0.27
C VAL A 25 3.39 17.89 0.24
N MET A 26 4.26 17.08 -0.36
CA MET A 26 5.70 17.32 -0.36
C MET A 26 6.14 18.53 -1.19
N PHE A 27 5.55 18.72 -2.38
CA PHE A 27 6.04 19.70 -3.35
C PHE A 27 5.20 20.97 -3.41
N LEU A 28 3.93 20.91 -3.01
CA LEU A 28 2.97 22.01 -3.19
C LEU A 28 2.43 22.55 -1.85
N THR A 29 2.89 22.00 -0.72
CA THR A 29 2.64 22.55 0.62
C THR A 29 3.97 22.73 1.35
N ASP A 30 3.93 23.26 2.57
CA ASP A 30 5.12 23.36 3.44
C ASP A 30 5.53 22.02 4.09
N GLY A 31 4.82 20.93 3.78
CA GLY A 31 5.06 19.59 4.33
C GLY A 31 4.48 19.38 5.72
N SER A 32 3.89 20.40 6.34
CA SER A 32 3.34 20.32 7.70
C SER A 32 2.27 19.23 7.86
N LEU A 33 1.54 18.92 6.78
CA LEU A 33 0.53 17.87 6.74
C LEU A 33 1.09 16.46 6.94
N VAL A 34 2.38 16.21 6.69
CA VAL A 34 3.04 14.91 6.98
C VAL A 34 3.03 14.62 8.48
N LEU A 35 3.04 15.66 9.31
CA LEU A 35 3.03 15.58 10.77
C LEU A 35 1.67 15.95 11.38
N ALA A 36 0.61 16.04 10.57
CA ALA A 36 -0.73 16.29 11.06
C ALA A 36 -1.15 15.18 12.05
N GLY A 37 -1.54 15.58 13.27
CA GLY A 37 -1.91 14.62 14.33
C GLY A 37 -0.71 13.95 15.03
N SER A 38 0.52 14.43 14.80
CA SER A 38 1.69 14.01 15.58
C SER A 38 1.54 14.43 17.06
N PRO A 39 1.81 13.53 18.03
CA PRO A 39 1.84 13.89 19.45
C PRO A 39 3.13 14.61 19.86
N PHE A 40 4.06 14.83 18.92
CA PHE A 40 5.37 15.43 19.16
C PHE A 40 5.43 16.90 18.70
N PRO A 41 6.34 17.72 19.27
CA PRO A 41 6.56 19.09 18.82
C PRO A 41 6.86 19.17 17.32
N VAL A 42 6.18 20.10 16.63
CA VAL A 42 6.32 20.32 15.19
C VAL A 42 7.05 21.65 14.97
N GLU A 43 8.30 21.55 14.51
CA GLU A 43 9.17 22.69 14.18
C GLU A 43 9.64 22.59 12.72
N PRO A 44 10.12 23.68 12.08
CA PRO A 44 10.50 23.67 10.67
C PRO A 44 11.51 22.57 10.29
N LEU A 45 12.49 22.29 11.16
CA LEU A 45 13.45 21.21 10.93
C LEU A 45 12.79 19.83 10.98
N THR A 46 11.89 19.61 11.94
CA THR A 46 11.13 18.35 12.08
C THR A 46 10.26 18.10 10.86
N ILE A 47 9.57 19.13 10.35
CA ILE A 47 8.77 19.04 9.13
C ILE A 47 9.64 18.62 7.94
N ARG A 48 10.80 19.26 7.76
CA ARG A 48 11.71 18.95 6.66
C ARG A 48 12.22 17.51 6.74
N VAL A 49 12.72 17.09 7.90
CA VAL A 49 13.24 15.73 8.11
C VAL A 49 12.13 14.69 7.89
N ALA A 50 10.93 14.93 8.42
CA ALA A 50 9.80 14.02 8.23
C ALA A 50 9.39 13.93 6.75
N THR A 51 9.32 15.05 6.05
CA THR A 51 8.98 15.12 4.62
C THR A 51 10.02 14.38 3.77
N ASP A 52 11.31 14.63 4.00
CA ASP A 52 12.41 13.97 3.30
C ASP A 52 12.41 12.46 3.57
N TYR A 53 12.19 12.06 4.82
CA TYR A 53 12.09 10.65 5.22
C TYR A 53 10.85 9.95 4.66
N TRP A 54 9.75 10.67 4.46
CA TRP A 54 8.51 10.13 3.90
C TRP A 54 8.57 10.00 2.37
N SER A 55 9.48 10.74 1.71
CA SER A 55 9.60 10.76 0.25
C SER A 55 9.80 9.39 -0.41
N PRO A 56 10.60 8.45 0.13
CA PRO A 56 10.75 7.13 -0.48
C PRO A 56 9.43 6.34 -0.48
N SER A 57 8.56 6.54 0.52
CA SER A 57 7.23 5.91 0.54
C SER A 57 6.34 6.45 -0.57
N ALA A 58 6.34 7.78 -0.81
CA ALA A 58 5.55 8.39 -1.88
C ALA A 58 5.97 7.87 -3.27
N PHE A 59 7.28 7.84 -3.55
CA PHE A 59 7.80 7.32 -4.81
C PHE A 59 7.65 5.79 -4.93
N GLY A 60 7.78 5.07 -3.82
CA GLY A 60 7.51 3.62 -3.75
C GLY A 60 6.06 3.30 -4.09
N LEU A 61 5.09 4.06 -3.57
CA LEU A 61 3.67 3.94 -3.90
C LEU A 61 3.40 4.28 -5.37
N LEU A 62 4.08 5.30 -5.93
CA LEU A 62 3.96 5.64 -7.36
C LEU A 62 4.40 4.46 -8.23
N GLY A 63 5.63 3.96 -8.00
CA GLY A 63 6.19 2.83 -8.74
C GLY A 63 5.36 1.55 -8.56
N GLY A 64 4.96 1.24 -7.32
CA GLY A 64 4.12 0.11 -6.99
C GLY A 64 2.76 0.19 -7.67
N GLY A 65 2.09 1.34 -7.63
CA GLY A 65 0.81 1.57 -8.29
C GLY A 65 0.89 1.38 -9.80
N LEU A 66 1.88 1.98 -10.46
CA LEU A 66 2.12 1.80 -11.90
C LEU A 66 2.40 0.33 -12.25
N PHE A 67 3.23 -0.34 -11.44
CA PHE A 67 3.57 -1.75 -11.63
C PHE A 67 2.35 -2.65 -11.48
N MET A 68 1.47 -2.39 -10.50
CA MET A 68 0.23 -3.14 -10.32
C MET A 68 -0.74 -2.94 -11.50
N LEU A 69 -0.87 -1.71 -12.01
CA LEU A 69 -1.65 -1.46 -13.23
C LEU A 69 -1.09 -2.24 -14.43
N TRP A 70 0.24 -2.30 -14.56
CA TRP A 70 0.89 -3.10 -15.59
C TRP A 70 0.63 -4.60 -15.41
N ALA A 71 0.79 -5.13 -14.20
CA ALA A 71 0.56 -6.53 -13.85
C ALA A 71 -0.89 -6.97 -14.10
N SER A 72 -1.84 -6.03 -14.04
CA SER A 72 -3.26 -6.29 -14.34
C SER A 72 -3.52 -6.75 -15.79
N ARG A 73 -2.57 -6.53 -16.72
CA ARG A 73 -2.70 -6.97 -18.12
C ARG A 73 -2.63 -8.50 -18.26
N ASP A 74 -1.83 -9.16 -17.43
CA ASP A 74 -1.72 -10.62 -17.37
C ASP A 74 -1.70 -11.07 -15.89
N PRO A 75 -2.86 -11.07 -15.22
CA PRO A 75 -2.93 -11.36 -13.78
C PRO A 75 -2.52 -12.80 -13.46
N GLY A 76 -2.61 -13.72 -14.42
CA GLY A 76 -2.24 -15.13 -14.23
C GLY A 76 -0.73 -15.32 -14.07
N LYS A 77 0.08 -14.63 -14.88
CA LYS A 77 1.55 -14.64 -14.74
C LYS A 77 2.03 -13.88 -13.51
N ASN A 78 1.23 -12.96 -13.01
CA ASN A 78 1.60 -12.06 -11.91
C ASN A 78 1.00 -12.48 -10.54
N VAL A 79 0.54 -13.72 -10.36
CA VAL A 79 -0.05 -14.17 -9.08
C VAL A 79 0.89 -13.96 -7.89
N ASN A 80 2.19 -14.19 -8.07
CA ASN A 80 3.18 -13.99 -7.01
C ASN A 80 3.36 -12.51 -6.63
N VAL A 81 3.11 -11.57 -7.56
CA VAL A 81 3.09 -10.14 -7.25
C VAL A 81 1.97 -9.84 -6.27
N ALA A 82 0.76 -10.38 -6.49
CA ALA A 82 -0.36 -10.17 -5.57
C ALA A 82 -0.09 -10.76 -4.18
N ARG A 83 0.57 -11.93 -4.11
CA ARG A 83 0.99 -12.52 -2.83
C ARG A 83 2.02 -11.66 -2.12
N TYR A 84 3.02 -11.17 -2.85
CA TYR A 84 4.05 -10.30 -2.31
C TYR A 84 3.46 -9.00 -1.77
N VAL A 85 2.62 -8.32 -2.56
CA VAL A 85 1.91 -7.11 -2.12
C VAL A 85 1.06 -7.40 -0.90
N ALA A 86 0.27 -8.48 -0.90
CA ALA A 86 -0.52 -8.85 0.28
C ALA A 86 0.36 -9.01 1.53
N TRP A 87 1.50 -9.70 1.44
CA TRP A 87 2.42 -9.81 2.56
C TRP A 87 2.99 -8.46 3.00
N LEU A 88 3.34 -7.57 2.07
CA LEU A 88 3.76 -6.20 2.41
C LEU A 88 2.67 -5.41 3.15
N GLU A 89 1.40 -5.60 2.80
CA GLU A 89 0.29 -4.95 3.52
C GLU A 89 0.20 -5.41 4.97
N LEU A 90 0.44 -6.70 5.22
CA LEU A 90 0.40 -7.23 6.57
C LEU A 90 1.67 -6.87 7.38
N THR A 91 2.86 -7.11 6.81
CA THR A 91 4.13 -6.99 7.54
C THR A 91 4.69 -5.58 7.54
N GLY A 92 4.41 -4.79 6.50
CA GLY A 92 4.76 -3.37 6.44
C GLY A 92 3.70 -2.55 7.16
N PHE A 93 2.53 -2.39 6.53
CA PHE A 93 1.51 -1.46 7.03
C PHE A 93 0.78 -1.96 8.27
N GLY A 94 0.47 -3.26 8.37
CA GLY A 94 -0.13 -3.84 9.59
C GLY A 94 0.78 -3.70 10.82
N ALA A 95 2.07 -4.02 10.68
CA ALA A 95 3.03 -3.81 11.77
C ALA A 95 3.22 -2.32 12.10
N TYR A 96 3.22 -1.45 11.09
CA TYR A 96 3.29 -0.01 11.27
C TYR A 96 2.09 0.53 12.06
N VAL A 97 0.87 0.04 11.81
CA VAL A 97 -0.32 0.43 12.59
C VAL A 97 -0.15 0.09 14.06
N VAL A 98 0.26 -1.14 14.38
CA VAL A 98 0.50 -1.56 15.77
C VAL A 98 1.56 -0.66 16.40
N TYR A 99 2.67 -0.45 15.71
CA TYR A 99 3.74 0.44 16.18
C TYR A 99 3.20 1.85 16.47
N SER A 100 2.51 2.49 15.53
CA SER A 100 2.00 3.85 15.70
C SER A 100 1.00 3.97 16.85
N LEU A 101 0.13 2.98 17.05
CA LEU A 101 -0.76 2.95 18.22
C LEU A 101 0.02 2.90 19.53
N THR A 102 1.11 2.11 19.61
CA THR A 102 1.97 2.09 20.80
C THR A 102 2.74 3.39 21.04
N ARG A 103 2.86 4.24 20.01
CA ARG A 103 3.55 5.54 20.08
C ARG A 103 2.62 6.71 20.38
N GLY A 104 1.32 6.47 20.56
CA GLY A 104 0.34 7.49 20.92
C GLY A 104 -0.22 8.30 19.74
N TYR A 105 -0.11 7.80 18.52
CA TYR A 105 -0.81 8.38 17.37
C TYR A 105 -2.33 8.18 17.46
N ASP A 106 -3.09 8.99 16.72
CA ASP A 106 -4.56 8.95 16.72
C ASP A 106 -5.10 7.53 16.46
N PRO A 107 -5.79 6.91 17.45
CA PRO A 107 -6.27 5.56 17.32
C PRO A 107 -7.35 5.41 16.25
N VAL A 108 -8.15 6.45 15.96
CA VAL A 108 -9.21 6.36 14.96
C VAL A 108 -8.61 6.35 13.56
N ALA A 109 -7.75 7.32 13.24
CA ALA A 109 -7.07 7.37 11.94
C ALA A 109 -6.30 6.08 11.65
N TYR A 110 -5.52 5.59 12.62
CA TYR A 110 -4.71 4.38 12.44
C TYR A 110 -5.55 3.09 12.39
N SER A 111 -6.70 3.05 13.07
CA SER A 111 -7.63 1.92 12.94
C SER A 111 -8.27 1.86 11.55
N VAL A 112 -8.73 3.00 11.01
CA VAL A 112 -9.28 3.07 9.65
C VAL A 112 -8.22 2.68 8.62
N PHE A 113 -7.01 3.21 8.76
CA PHE A 113 -5.87 2.84 7.93
C PHE A 113 -5.62 1.33 7.99
N GLY A 114 -5.53 0.75 9.19
CA GLY A 114 -5.33 -0.69 9.39
C GLY A 114 -6.41 -1.56 8.73
N VAL A 115 -7.68 -1.17 8.82
CA VAL A 115 -8.78 -1.91 8.18
C VAL A 115 -8.61 -1.96 6.66
N ILE A 116 -8.21 -0.86 6.02
CA ILE A 116 -7.96 -0.82 4.58
C ILE A 116 -6.84 -1.80 4.20
N HIS A 117 -5.72 -1.78 4.93
CA HIS A 117 -4.58 -2.66 4.66
C HIS A 117 -4.90 -4.14 4.88
N ILE A 118 -5.66 -4.46 5.93
CA ILE A 118 -6.16 -5.83 6.16
C ILE A 118 -7.07 -6.27 5.01
N ALA A 119 -7.96 -5.40 4.52
CA ALA A 119 -8.82 -5.71 3.39
C ALA A 119 -8.00 -6.00 2.12
N ILE A 120 -6.95 -5.21 1.83
CA ILE A 120 -6.06 -5.44 0.69
C ILE A 120 -5.31 -6.78 0.85
N PHE A 121 -4.76 -7.06 2.03
CA PHE A 121 -4.10 -8.33 2.35
C PHE A 121 -5.02 -9.53 2.12
N VAL A 122 -6.19 -9.54 2.77
CA VAL A 122 -7.14 -10.65 2.72
C VAL A 122 -7.61 -10.89 1.29
N THR A 123 -8.04 -9.85 0.60
CA THR A 123 -8.55 -9.97 -0.78
C THR A 123 -7.45 -10.38 -1.77
N GLY A 124 -6.23 -9.84 -1.62
CA GLY A 124 -5.09 -10.19 -2.46
C GLY A 124 -4.72 -11.67 -2.32
N PHE A 125 -4.62 -12.16 -1.09
CA PHE A 125 -4.31 -13.55 -0.83
C PHE A 125 -5.42 -14.49 -1.34
N MET A 126 -6.69 -14.15 -1.10
CA MET A 126 -7.84 -14.92 -1.58
C MET A 126 -7.88 -15.03 -3.11
N PHE A 127 -7.75 -13.92 -3.84
CA PHE A 127 -7.82 -13.93 -5.30
C PHE A 127 -6.58 -14.55 -5.96
N ALA A 128 -5.41 -14.44 -5.32
CA ALA A 128 -4.21 -15.16 -5.74
C ALA A 128 -4.38 -16.68 -5.60
N ARG A 129 -4.96 -17.17 -4.50
CA ARG A 129 -5.25 -18.61 -4.31
C ARG A 129 -6.23 -19.16 -5.34
N GLN A 130 -7.31 -18.44 -5.60
CA GLN A 130 -8.32 -18.83 -6.59
C GLN A 130 -7.74 -18.94 -8.00
N THR A 131 -6.74 -18.12 -8.34
CA THR A 131 -6.11 -18.15 -9.67
C THR A 131 -5.12 -19.31 -9.80
N ALA A 132 -4.36 -19.63 -8.75
CA ALA A 132 -3.43 -20.77 -8.74
C ALA A 132 -4.14 -22.13 -8.87
N GLY A 133 -5.37 -22.26 -8.36
CA GLY A 133 -6.18 -23.46 -8.54
C GLY A 133 -6.77 -23.65 -9.94
N GLN A 134 -6.69 -22.63 -10.80
CA GLN A 134 -7.24 -22.64 -12.17
C GLN A 134 -6.18 -22.97 -13.24
N THR A 135 -4.90 -23.07 -12.87
CA THR A 135 -3.84 -23.49 -13.80
C THR A 135 -3.92 -25.01 -13.99
N PRO A 136 -4.21 -25.51 -15.21
CA PRO A 136 -4.25 -26.95 -15.46
C PRO A 136 -2.90 -27.57 -15.08
N ARG A 137 -2.92 -28.67 -14.30
CA ARG A 137 -1.71 -29.50 -14.17
C ARG A 137 -1.32 -29.96 -15.57
N PRO A 138 -0.05 -29.86 -15.98
CA PRO A 138 0.40 -30.50 -17.21
C PRO A 138 0.01 -31.97 -17.12
N ALA A 139 -0.66 -32.48 -18.16
CA ALA A 139 -0.99 -33.89 -18.25
C ALA A 139 0.30 -34.66 -18.04
N THR A 140 0.34 -35.49 -17.00
CA THR A 140 1.44 -36.43 -16.78
C THR A 140 1.51 -37.33 -18.01
N ALA A 141 2.60 -37.19 -18.78
CA ALA A 141 2.94 -38.10 -19.87
C ALA A 141 3.40 -39.45 -19.31
#